data_AF-A0A3N0AYD7-F1
#
_entry.id   AF-A0A3N0AYD7-F1
#
_cell.length_a   1.000
_cell.length_b   1.000
_cell.length_c   1.000
_cell.angle_alpha   90.00
_cell.angle_beta   90.00
_cell.angle_gamma   90.00
#
_symmetry.space_group_name_H-M   'P 1'
#
loop_
_entity.id
_entity.type
_entity.pdbx_description
1 polymer ?
#
loop_
_entity_poly.entity_id
_entity_poly.type
_entity_poly.pdbx_seq_one_letter_code
_entity_poly.pdbx_strand_id
1 'polypeptide(L)'
;MFKGPNGFGRLMNIFMCAAMCVVLCIIIPFVVEANLGVQGALNPASFLQSFVLSFCIAYPFGDLLPAVNWGGKLAASLHVKGVGAYLIQCVVTALVLITCIAFAVSFVNNFLVTGMEGTIGFFLMIYPAALIGGFVAIVVILGPFMKLAARLSGFDPAAAMAAQPSEA
;
A
#
# COMPACT_ATOMS: atom_id res chain seq x y z
N MET A 1 2.93 8.68 21.98
CA MET A 1 3.08 8.94 20.52
C MET A 1 2.19 8.06 19.64
N PHE A 2 1.86 6.82 20.02
CA PHE A 2 0.93 5.95 19.25
C PHE A 2 -0.53 5.96 19.76
N LYS A 3 -0.86 6.78 20.76
CA LYS A 3 -2.23 6.93 21.29
C LYS A 3 -2.92 8.16 20.70
N GLY A 4 -4.24 8.11 20.56
CA GLY A 4 -5.06 9.19 20.02
C GLY A 4 -5.08 9.26 18.48
N PRO A 5 -5.73 10.29 17.89
CA PRO A 5 -6.01 10.37 16.46
C PRO A 5 -4.75 10.32 15.57
N ASN A 6 -3.71 11.06 15.96
CA ASN A 6 -2.43 11.07 15.24
C ASN A 6 -1.68 9.73 15.37
N GLY A 7 -1.83 9.03 16.49
CA GLY A 7 -1.27 7.71 16.72
C GLY A 7 -1.96 6.62 15.90
N PHE A 8 -3.29 6.70 15.76
CA PHE A 8 -4.08 5.85 14.88
C PHE A 8 -3.64 5.96 13.42
N GLY A 9 -3.52 7.19 12.91
CA GLY A 9 -3.07 7.43 11.53
C GLY A 9 -1.69 6.84 11.25
N ARG A 10 -0.74 7.02 12.17
CA ARG A 10 0.60 6.44 12.06
C ARG A 10 0.61 4.91 12.11
N LEU A 11 -0.16 4.29 13.02
CA LEU A 11 -0.28 2.84 13.09
C LEU A 11 -0.91 2.25 11.83
N MET A 12 -1.96 2.89 11.31
CA MET A 12 -2.58 2.51 10.04
C MET A 12 -1.59 2.57 8.90
N ASN A 13 -0.80 3.65 8.82
CA ASN A 13 0.22 3.78 7.80
C ASN A 13 1.29 2.69 7.90
N ILE A 14 1.80 2.41 9.11
CA ILE A 14 2.78 1.33 9.35
C ILE A 14 2.21 -0.02 8.91
N PHE A 15 0.99 -0.36 9.32
CA PHE A 15 0.38 -1.64 8.99
C PHE A 15 0.09 -1.77 7.49
N MET A 16 -0.41 -0.72 6.85
CA MET A 16 -0.65 -0.71 5.41
C MET A 16 0.65 -0.84 4.62
N CYS A 17 1.66 -0.06 4.95
CA CYS A 17 2.98 -0.15 4.30
C CYS A 17 3.60 -1.54 4.49
N ALA A 18 3.59 -2.07 5.72
CA ALA A 18 4.14 -3.40 6.00
C ALA A 18 3.43 -4.48 5.19
N ALA A 19 2.10 -4.52 5.21
CA ALA A 19 1.38 -5.55 4.48
C ALA A 19 1.49 -5.41 2.96
N MET A 20 1.51 -4.18 2.44
CA MET A 20 1.80 -3.95 1.01
C MET A 20 3.18 -4.45 0.63
N CYS A 21 4.19 -4.20 1.46
CA CYS A 21 5.54 -4.71 1.23
C CYS A 21 5.56 -6.24 1.23
N VAL A 22 4.87 -6.91 2.17
CA VAL A 22 4.74 -8.37 2.19
C VAL A 22 4.12 -8.88 0.89
N VAL A 23 3.01 -8.29 0.46
CA VAL A 23 2.29 -8.71 -0.75
C VAL A 23 3.15 -8.53 -1.99
N LEU A 24 3.83 -7.39 -2.13
CA LEU A 24 4.74 -7.13 -3.26
C LEU A 24 5.95 -8.05 -3.24
N CYS A 25 6.50 -8.37 -2.06
CA CYS A 25 7.60 -9.32 -1.92
C CYS A 25 7.21 -10.76 -2.28
N ILE A 26 5.91 -11.07 -2.37
CA ILE A 26 5.41 -12.35 -2.86
C ILE A 26 5.11 -12.27 -4.36
N ILE A 27 4.37 -11.24 -4.78
CA ILE A 27 3.90 -11.08 -6.16
C ILE A 27 5.05 -10.86 -7.13
N ILE A 28 6.03 -10.00 -6.79
CA ILE A 28 7.12 -9.66 -7.70
C ILE A 28 7.94 -10.91 -8.06
N PRO A 29 8.40 -11.74 -7.11
CA PRO A 29 9.02 -13.02 -7.43
C PRO A 29 8.16 -13.90 -8.33
N PHE A 30 6.87 -14.08 -8.04
CA PHE A 30 5.99 -14.90 -8.89
C PHE A 30 5.92 -14.38 -10.34
N VAL A 31 5.85 -13.07 -10.54
CA VAL A 31 5.83 -12.45 -11.87
C VAL A 31 7.17 -12.65 -12.58
N VAL A 32 8.28 -12.49 -11.85
CA VAL A 32 9.63 -12.70 -12.37
C VAL A 32 9.85 -14.15 -12.77
N GLU A 33 9.44 -15.11 -11.95
CA GLU A 33 9.50 -16.54 -12.27
C GLU A 33 8.67 -16.88 -13.50
N ALA A 34 7.45 -16.34 -13.59
CA ALA A 34 6.55 -16.58 -14.73
C ALA A 34 7.06 -15.98 -16.04
N ASN A 35 7.70 -14.82 -16.01
CA ASN A 35 8.17 -14.12 -17.22
C ASN A 35 9.59 -14.51 -17.65
N LEU A 36 10.46 -14.86 -16.70
CA LEU A 36 11.87 -15.15 -16.96
C LEU A 36 12.22 -16.65 -16.85
N GLY A 37 11.26 -17.50 -16.48
CA GLY A 37 11.45 -18.95 -16.35
C GLY A 37 12.40 -19.36 -15.22
N VAL A 38 12.70 -18.44 -14.30
CA VAL A 38 13.52 -18.70 -13.12
C VAL A 38 12.68 -19.44 -12.08
N GLN A 39 13.21 -20.46 -11.41
CA GLN A 39 12.54 -21.16 -10.32
C GLN A 39 13.31 -20.97 -9.01
N GLY A 40 12.61 -20.68 -7.91
CA GLY A 40 13.20 -20.51 -6.58
C GLY A 40 13.50 -19.05 -6.18
N ALA A 41 12.88 -18.08 -6.84
CA ALA A 41 12.97 -16.65 -6.49
C ALA A 41 12.32 -16.35 -5.13
N LEU A 42 11.34 -17.16 -4.70
CA LEU A 42 10.77 -17.11 -3.35
C LEU A 42 11.64 -17.87 -2.35
N ASN A 43 12.75 -17.26 -1.94
CA ASN A 43 13.56 -17.71 -0.82
C ASN A 43 13.25 -16.84 0.42
N PRO A 44 13.06 -17.44 1.63
CA PRO A 44 12.87 -16.68 2.88
C PRO A 44 13.90 -15.58 3.13
N ALA A 45 15.17 -15.80 2.78
CA ALA A 45 16.22 -14.79 2.95
C ALA A 45 16.03 -13.60 2.00
N SER A 46 15.77 -13.87 0.72
CA SER A 46 15.49 -12.84 -0.29
C SER A 46 14.20 -12.09 0.00
N PHE A 47 13.19 -12.78 0.52
CA PHE A 47 11.94 -12.18 0.98
C PHE A 47 12.19 -11.19 2.12
N LEU A 48 12.92 -11.60 3.17
CA LEU A 48 13.18 -10.73 4.32
C LEU A 48 14.00 -9.50 3.92
N GLN A 49 15.03 -9.66 3.09
CA GLN A 49 15.83 -8.56 2.58
C GLN A 49 14.98 -7.59 1.74
N SER A 50 14.19 -8.11 0.80
CA SER A 50 13.31 -7.31 -0.05
C SER A 50 12.23 -6.60 0.77
N PHE A 51 11.71 -7.26 1.81
CA PHE A 51 10.72 -6.70 2.72
C PHE A 51 11.29 -5.52 3.50
N VAL A 52 12.47 -5.67 4.11
CA VAL A 52 13.09 -4.59 4.89
C VAL A 52 13.40 -3.38 4.02
N LEU A 53 14.01 -3.60 2.84
CA LEU A 53 14.30 -2.54 1.88
C LEU A 53 13.02 -1.84 1.40
N SER A 54 12.01 -2.63 0.99
CA SER A 54 10.74 -2.08 0.51
C SER A 54 10.01 -1.32 1.62
N PHE A 55 10.05 -1.81 2.87
CA PHE A 55 9.42 -1.15 4.00
C PHE A 55 10.08 0.18 4.34
N CYS A 56 11.40 0.24 4.36
CA CYS A 56 12.17 1.48 4.57
C CYS A 56 11.85 2.55 3.51
N ILE A 57 11.56 2.14 2.28
CA ILE A 57 11.21 3.04 1.17
C ILE A 57 9.71 3.40 1.20
N ALA A 58 8.84 2.42 1.44
CA ALA A 58 7.40 2.57 1.44
C ALA A 58 6.89 3.43 2.61
N TYR A 59 7.49 3.28 3.78
CA TYR A 59 7.07 3.99 4.98
C TYR A 59 7.09 5.53 4.83
N PRO A 60 8.16 6.15 4.30
CA PRO A 60 8.15 7.56 3.92
C PRO A 60 7.00 7.94 2.99
N PHE A 61 6.75 7.16 1.92
CA PHE A 61 5.67 7.48 0.99
C PHE A 61 4.29 7.42 1.66
N GLY A 62 4.06 6.44 2.52
CA GLY A 62 2.82 6.35 3.28
C GLY A 62 2.64 7.48 4.31
N ASP A 63 3.73 8.03 4.85
CA ASP A 63 3.67 9.14 5.82
C ASP A 63 3.56 10.51 5.11
N LEU A 64 4.20 10.65 3.95
CA LEU A 64 4.23 11.88 3.16
C LEU A 64 3.00 12.05 2.27
N LEU A 65 2.41 10.96 1.76
CA LEU A 65 1.28 11.02 0.83
C LEU A 65 -0.02 10.66 1.56
N PRO A 66 -0.97 11.61 1.70
CA PRO A 66 -2.26 11.36 2.34
C PRO A 66 -3.23 10.65 1.37
N ALA A 67 -2.82 9.51 0.80
CA ALA A 67 -3.52 8.80 -0.27
C ALA A 67 -4.95 8.39 0.13
N VAL A 68 -5.14 8.00 1.40
CA VAL A 68 -6.45 7.68 1.98
C VAL A 68 -7.39 8.89 1.97
N ASN A 69 -6.88 10.08 2.33
CA ASN A 69 -7.66 11.32 2.33
C ASN A 69 -8.00 11.77 0.90
N TRP A 70 -7.08 11.60 -0.05
CA TRP A 70 -7.35 11.85 -1.47
C TRP A 70 -8.43 10.91 -2.00
N GLY A 71 -8.42 9.64 -1.61
CA GLY A 71 -9.47 8.69 -1.93
C GLY A 71 -10.84 9.10 -1.40
N GLY A 72 -10.90 9.54 -0.14
CA GLY A 72 -12.13 10.07 0.47
C GLY A 72 -12.65 11.34 -0.23
N LYS A 73 -11.76 12.27 -0.59
CA LYS A 73 -12.12 13.47 -1.36
C LYS A 73 -12.66 13.13 -2.75
N LEU A 74 -12.06 12.14 -3.43
CA LEU A 74 -12.54 11.68 -4.73
C LEU A 74 -13.93 11.03 -4.61
N ALA A 75 -14.14 10.16 -3.61
CA ALA A 75 -15.44 9.56 -3.36
C ALA A 75 -16.52 10.60 -3.06
N ALA A 76 -16.19 11.63 -2.26
CA ALA A 76 -17.07 12.75 -1.98
C ALA A 76 -17.40 13.56 -3.24
N SER A 77 -16.41 13.84 -4.09
CA SER A 77 -16.61 14.55 -5.36
C SER A 77 -17.49 13.79 -6.36
N LEU A 78 -17.52 12.46 -6.26
CA LEU A 78 -18.37 11.59 -7.07
C LEU A 78 -19.75 11.33 -6.44
N HIS A 79 -20.03 11.93 -5.28
CA HIS A 79 -21.27 11.75 -4.52
C HIS A 79 -21.58 10.28 -4.16
N VAL A 80 -20.56 9.42 -4.14
CA VAL A 80 -20.70 7.99 -3.84
C VAL A 80 -20.65 7.76 -2.33
N LYS A 81 -21.56 6.96 -1.79
CA LYS A 81 -21.64 6.64 -0.35
C LYS A 81 -21.51 5.14 -0.09
N GLY A 82 -21.20 4.78 1.16
CA GLY A 82 -21.13 3.39 1.61
C GLY A 82 -19.99 2.61 0.96
N VAL A 83 -20.28 1.39 0.47
CA VAL A 83 -19.26 0.47 -0.08
C VAL A 83 -18.55 1.04 -1.31
N GLY A 84 -19.25 1.82 -2.14
CA GLY A 84 -18.63 2.44 -3.31
C GLY A 84 -17.56 3.48 -2.93
N ALA A 85 -17.80 4.26 -1.87
CA ALA A 85 -16.82 5.22 -1.36
C ALA A 85 -15.57 4.52 -0.81
N TYR A 86 -15.76 3.40 -0.10
CA TYR A 86 -14.68 2.56 0.39
C TYR A 86 -13.84 1.99 -0.76
N LEU A 87 -14.46 1.49 -1.83
CA LEU A 87 -13.73 0.97 -2.99
C LEU A 87 -12.95 2.05 -3.71
N ILE A 88 -13.52 3.24 -3.92
CA ILE A 88 -12.82 4.39 -4.51
C ILE A 88 -11.60 4.76 -3.67
N GLN A 89 -11.76 4.80 -2.35
CA GLN A 89 -10.65 5.07 -1.43
C GLN A 89 -9.55 4.01 -1.52
N CYS A 90 -9.92 2.73 -1.58
CA CYS A 90 -8.98 1.63 -1.78
C CYS A 90 -8.26 1.72 -3.13
N VAL A 91 -8.96 2.06 -4.22
CA VAL A 91 -8.38 2.21 -5.56
C VAL A 91 -7.36 3.36 -5.59
N VAL A 92 -7.72 4.53 -5.06
CA VAL A 92 -6.79 5.68 -5.03
C VAL A 92 -5.58 5.38 -4.17
N THR A 93 -5.79 4.75 -3.01
CA THR A 93 -4.70 4.35 -2.12
C THR A 93 -3.78 3.33 -2.78
N ALA A 94 -4.35 2.34 -3.45
CA ALA A 94 -3.62 1.33 -4.21
C ALA A 94 -2.81 1.98 -5.33
N LEU A 95 -3.44 2.81 -6.17
CA LEU A 95 -2.76 3.48 -7.27
C LEU A 95 -1.59 4.33 -6.79
N VAL A 96 -1.78 5.17 -5.78
CA VAL A 96 -0.72 6.06 -5.31
C VAL A 96 0.42 5.28 -4.65
N LEU A 97 0.11 4.44 -3.65
CA LEU A 97 1.15 3.77 -2.88
C LEU A 97 1.84 2.66 -3.68
N ILE A 98 1.10 1.83 -4.42
CA ILE A 98 1.69 0.73 -5.18
C ILE A 98 2.56 1.29 -6.31
N THR A 99 2.13 2.36 -7.00
CA THR A 99 2.96 2.97 -8.05
C THR A 99 4.26 3.52 -7.48
N CYS A 100 4.21 4.29 -6.38
CA CYS A 100 5.41 4.83 -5.75
C CYS A 100 6.36 3.73 -5.28
N ILE A 101 5.83 2.70 -4.61
CA ILE A 101 6.66 1.60 -4.08
C ILE A 101 7.24 0.76 -5.22
N ALA A 102 6.42 0.34 -6.18
CA ALA A 102 6.86 -0.49 -7.30
C ALA A 102 7.91 0.24 -8.15
N PHE A 103 7.72 1.54 -8.40
CA PHE A 103 8.70 2.34 -9.13
C PHE A 103 10.00 2.50 -8.34
N ALA A 104 9.93 2.83 -7.05
CA ALA A 104 11.13 3.00 -6.22
C ALA A 104 11.93 1.70 -6.08
N VAL A 105 11.25 0.56 -5.89
CA VAL A 105 11.89 -0.76 -5.86
C VAL A 105 12.52 -1.10 -7.21
N SER A 106 11.82 -0.83 -8.31
CA SER A 106 12.37 -1.02 -9.66
C SER A 106 13.63 -0.18 -9.87
N PHE A 107 13.60 1.08 -9.42
CA PHE A 107 14.71 2.02 -9.51
C PHE A 107 15.92 1.54 -8.70
N VAL A 108 15.75 1.23 -7.43
CA VAL A 108 16.84 0.79 -6.56
C VAL A 108 17.49 -0.50 -7.08
N ASN A 109 16.70 -1.43 -7.61
CA ASN A 109 17.20 -2.73 -8.07
C ASN A 109 17.86 -2.68 -9.45
N ASN A 110 17.40 -1.80 -10.35
CA ASN A 110 17.80 -1.87 -11.77
C ASN A 110 18.60 -0.66 -12.24
N PHE A 111 18.48 0.52 -11.63
CA PHE A 111 19.06 1.75 -12.16
C PHE A 111 20.58 1.67 -12.34
N LEU A 112 21.29 1.10 -11.35
CA LEU A 112 22.74 0.96 -11.40
C LEU A 112 23.24 -0.18 -12.30
N VAL A 113 22.35 -1.11 -12.69
CA VAL A 113 22.72 -2.33 -13.43
C VAL A 113 22.35 -2.22 -14.90
N THR A 114 21.11 -1.80 -15.19
CA THR A 114 20.51 -1.77 -16.53
C THR A 114 20.08 -0.37 -16.95
N GLY A 115 20.37 0.65 -16.13
CA GLY A 115 20.02 2.04 -16.41
C GLY A 115 18.53 2.34 -16.28
N MET A 116 18.14 3.54 -16.72
CA MET A 116 16.76 4.02 -16.64
C MET A 116 15.82 3.21 -17.55
N GLU A 117 16.30 2.78 -18.72
CA GLU A 117 15.51 1.96 -19.66
C GLU A 117 15.16 0.60 -19.04
N GLY A 118 16.14 -0.10 -18.46
CA GLY A 118 15.89 -1.38 -17.78
C GLY A 118 15.01 -1.23 -16.53
N THR A 119 15.12 -0.11 -15.81
CA THR A 119 14.24 0.21 -14.68
C THR A 119 12.79 0.37 -15.12
N ILE A 120 12.53 1.12 -16.20
CA ILE A 120 11.17 1.31 -16.73
C ILE A 120 10.62 -0.02 -17.26
N GLY A 121 11.44 -0.79 -17.99
CA GLY A 121 11.04 -2.11 -18.49
C GLY A 121 10.65 -3.06 -17.36
N PHE A 122 11.45 -3.14 -16.29
CA PHE A 122 11.13 -3.95 -15.13
C PHE A 122 9.87 -3.45 -14.41
N PHE A 123 9.73 -2.15 -14.22
CA PHE A 123 8.54 -1.55 -13.63
C PHE A 123 7.27 -1.93 -14.42
N LEU A 124 7.26 -1.73 -15.73
CA LEU A 124 6.10 -2.05 -16.58
C LEU A 124 5.75 -3.54 -16.58
N MET A 125 6.75 -4.42 -16.40
CA MET A 125 6.53 -5.86 -16.25
C MET A 125 5.82 -6.20 -14.94
N ILE A 126 6.27 -5.65 -13.81
CA ILE A 126 5.72 -6.00 -12.49
C ILE A 126 4.45 -5.21 -12.14
N TYR A 127 4.28 -4.02 -12.71
CA TYR A 127 3.29 -3.03 -12.28
C TYR A 127 1.83 -3.53 -12.38
N PRO A 128 1.38 -4.19 -13.46
CA PRO A 128 0.00 -4.67 -13.55
C PRO A 128 -0.35 -5.66 -12.45
N ALA A 129 0.52 -6.65 -12.20
CA ALA A 129 0.31 -7.65 -11.17
C ALA A 129 0.43 -7.07 -9.76
N ALA A 130 1.40 -6.16 -9.55
CA ALA A 130 1.56 -5.43 -8.30
C ALA A 130 0.32 -4.60 -7.97
N LEU A 131 -0.24 -3.90 -8.96
CA LEU A 131 -1.43 -3.06 -8.79
C LEU A 131 -2.67 -3.90 -8.45
N ILE A 132 -2.91 -4.97 -9.21
CA ILE A 132 -4.07 -5.85 -8.97
C ILE A 132 -3.95 -6.52 -7.60
N GLY A 133 -2.82 -7.15 -7.30
CA GLY A 133 -2.67 -7.88 -6.05
C GLY A 133 -2.58 -6.97 -4.83
N GLY A 134 -1.94 -5.80 -4.95
CA GLY A 134 -1.96 -4.80 -3.90
C GLY A 134 -3.35 -4.21 -3.67
N PHE A 135 -4.15 -3.97 -4.72
CA PHE A 135 -5.54 -3.55 -4.59
C PHE A 135 -6.39 -4.59 -3.84
N VAL A 136 -6.33 -5.86 -4.26
CA VAL A 136 -7.05 -6.96 -3.60
C VAL A 136 -6.63 -7.06 -2.13
N ALA A 137 -5.32 -6.99 -1.87
CA ALA A 137 -4.81 -7.01 -0.50
C ALA A 137 -5.32 -5.82 0.32
N ILE A 138 -5.28 -4.60 -0.20
CA ILE A 138 -5.84 -3.41 0.50
C ILE A 138 -7.30 -3.64 0.84
N VAL A 139 -8.12 -4.07 -0.12
CA VAL A 139 -9.56 -4.31 0.12
C VAL A 139 -9.78 -5.30 1.28
N VAL A 140 -8.98 -6.36 1.34
CA VAL A 140 -9.08 -7.42 2.37
C VAL A 140 -8.53 -6.98 3.73
N ILE A 141 -7.39 -6.29 3.76
CA ILE A 141 -6.66 -6.00 5.01
C ILE A 141 -6.99 -4.65 5.65
N LEU A 142 -7.55 -3.69 4.90
CA LEU A 142 -7.85 -2.35 5.42
C LEU A 142 -8.81 -2.43 6.61
N GLY A 143 -9.89 -3.20 6.49
CA GLY A 143 -10.86 -3.42 7.56
C GLY A 143 -10.24 -3.99 8.85
N PRO A 144 -9.55 -5.14 8.79
CA PRO A 144 -8.83 -5.70 9.93
C PRO A 144 -7.82 -4.74 10.56
N PHE A 145 -7.05 -4.01 9.77
CA PHE A 145 -6.04 -3.08 10.28
C PHE A 145 -6.64 -1.85 10.93
N MET A 146 -7.77 -1.34 10.43
CA MET A 146 -8.50 -0.27 11.14
C MET A 146 -8.93 -0.72 12.53
N LYS A 147 -9.44 -1.94 12.69
CA LYS A 147 -9.80 -2.48 14.01
C LYS A 147 -8.59 -2.65 14.93
N LEU A 148 -7.47 -3.14 14.38
CA LEU A 148 -6.24 -3.34 15.15
C LEU A 148 -5.60 -2.01 15.58
N ALA A 149 -5.50 -1.05 14.65
CA ALA A 149 -5.00 0.29 14.93
C ALA A 149 -5.89 1.02 15.94
N ALA A 150 -7.22 0.86 15.87
CA ALA A 150 -8.14 1.46 16.83
C ALA A 150 -7.91 0.93 18.25
N ARG A 151 -7.76 -0.39 18.38
CA ARG A 151 -7.44 -1.03 19.67
C ARG A 151 -6.09 -0.61 20.23
N LEU A 152 -5.06 -0.54 19.40
CA LEU A 152 -3.70 -0.22 19.84
C LEU A 152 -3.50 1.28 20.13
N SER A 153 -4.19 2.15 19.40
CA SER A 153 -4.15 3.60 19.62
C SER A 153 -5.13 4.09 20.70
N GLY A 154 -6.10 3.26 21.09
CA GLY A 154 -7.19 3.66 21.98
C GLY A 154 -8.11 4.72 21.39
N PHE A 155 -8.11 4.89 20.06
CA PHE A 155 -8.95 5.83 19.34
C PHE A 155 -9.91 5.05 18.44
N ASP A 156 -11.20 5.30 18.58
CA ASP A 156 -12.21 4.67 17.75
C ASP A 156 -12.58 5.59 16.57
N PRO A 157 -12.08 5.31 15.35
CA PRO A 157 -12.38 6.10 14.17
C PRO A 157 -13.87 6.00 13.77
N ALA A 158 -14.56 4.90 14.12
CA ALA A 158 -15.99 4.75 13.83
C ALA A 158 -16.83 5.64 14.75
N ALA A 159 -16.45 5.76 16.03
CA ALA A 159 -17.07 6.71 16.95
C ALA A 159 -16.77 8.17 16.56
N ALA A 160 -15.56 8.46 16.06
CA ALA A 160 -15.19 9.81 15.60
C ALA A 160 -15.86 10.21 14.28
N MET A 161 -16.03 9.29 13.32
CA MET A 161 -16.82 9.51 12.10
C MET A 161 -18.32 9.63 12.39
N ALA A 162 -18.84 8.89 13.38
CA ALA A 162 -20.22 9.03 13.83
C ALA A 162 -20.47 10.32 14.64
N ALA A 163 -19.41 10.90 15.22
CA ALA A 163 -19.45 12.16 15.96
C ALA A 163 -19.20 13.40 15.08
N GLN A 164 -18.82 13.25 13.81
CA GLN A 164 -18.94 14.35 12.86
C GLN A 164 -20.44 14.57 12.62
N PRO A 165 -21.01 15.73 13.00
CA PRO A 165 -22.40 15.99 12.73
C PRO A 165 -22.59 15.90 11.22
N SER A 166 -23.69 15.26 10.82
CA SER A 166 -24.35 15.54 9.56
C SER A 166 -24.59 17.05 9.48
N GLU A 167 -23.62 17.81 9.00
CA GLU A 167 -23.89 19.14 8.48
C GLU A 167 -24.67 18.91 7.17
N ALA A 168 -25.94 19.27 7.28
CA ALA A 168 -26.99 19.20 6.28
C ALA A 168 -26.68 20.09 5.07
#